data_AF-A0A1A8R3G9-F1
#
_entry.id   AF-A0A1A8R3G9-F1
#
_cell.length_a   1.000
_cell.length_b   1.000
_cell.length_c   1.000
_cell.angle_alpha   90.00
_cell.angle_beta   90.00
_cell.angle_gamma   90.00
#
_symmetry.space_group_name_H-M   'P 1'
#
loop_
_entity.id
_entity.type
_entity.pdbx_description
1 polymer ?
#
loop_
_entity_poly.entity_id
_entity_poly.type
_entity_poly.pdbx_seq_one_letter_code
_entity_poly.pdbx_strand_id
1 'polypeptide(L)'
;VTPELLFSNLPSILQAHQQFWLEVLYPMLQEVRRTGKPFDPTRLEPGCLQFHERFSAYHDYCWEEENNLEFTRRQMESNPLFNAFVQWVEDQPQCE
;
A
#
# COMPACT_ATOMS: atom_id res chain seq x y z
N VAL A 1 -0.72 -18.80 10.41
CA VAL A 1 -1.14 -17.48 9.87
C VAL A 1 -0.36 -17.24 8.59
N THR A 2 -1.03 -17.05 7.46
CA THR A 2 -0.36 -16.70 6.19
C THR A 2 -0.55 -15.20 5.90
N PRO A 3 0.33 -14.56 5.12
CA PRO A 3 0.22 -13.14 4.81
C PRO A 3 -1.10 -12.77 4.14
N GLU A 4 -1.65 -13.62 3.29
CA GLU A 4 -2.89 -13.35 2.55
C GLU A 4 -4.10 -13.24 3.48
N LEU A 5 -4.12 -14.01 4.57
CA LEU A 5 -5.19 -13.94 5.58
C LEU A 5 -5.13 -12.69 6.45
N LEU A 6 -3.96 -12.04 6.51
CA LEU A 6 -3.77 -10.79 7.26
C LEU A 6 -3.91 -9.57 6.34
N PHE A 7 -3.38 -9.65 5.13
CA PHE A 7 -3.17 -8.50 4.25
C PHE A 7 -3.91 -8.59 2.91
N SER A 8 -4.66 -9.67 2.65
CA SER A 8 -5.41 -9.88 1.41
C SER A 8 -4.48 -9.73 0.19
N ASN A 9 -4.88 -8.94 -0.79
CA ASN A 9 -4.16 -8.62 -2.00
C ASN A 9 -3.26 -7.37 -1.88
N LEU A 10 -2.79 -7.01 -0.67
CA LEU A 10 -1.89 -5.87 -0.45
C LEU A 10 -0.68 -5.80 -1.43
N PRO A 11 -0.05 -6.92 -1.85
CA PRO A 11 1.00 -6.86 -2.88
C PRO A 11 0.54 -6.21 -4.20
N SER A 12 -0.71 -6.45 -4.62
CA SER A 12 -1.30 -5.82 -5.81
C SER A 12 -1.51 -4.31 -5.61
N ILE A 13 -1.91 -3.90 -4.40
CA ILE A 13 -2.02 -2.48 -4.03
C ILE A 13 -0.64 -1.81 -4.10
N LEU A 14 0.38 -2.44 -3.52
CA LEU A 14 1.75 -1.92 -3.54
C LEU A 14 2.26 -1.77 -4.99
N GLN A 15 2.02 -2.77 -5.83
CA GLN A 15 2.39 -2.73 -7.25
C GLN A 15 1.73 -1.56 -7.98
N ALA A 16 0.43 -1.32 -7.76
CA ALA A 16 -0.28 -0.20 -8.36
C ALA A 16 0.34 1.17 -7.99
N HIS A 17 0.72 1.35 -6.72
CA HIS A 17 1.38 2.58 -6.27
C HIS A 17 2.78 2.74 -6.85
N GLN A 18 3.57 1.67 -6.92
CA GLN A 18 4.90 1.68 -7.53
C GLN A 18 4.82 2.06 -9.02
N GLN A 19 3.85 1.51 -9.75
CA GLN A 19 3.61 1.86 -11.15
C GLN A 19 3.19 3.31 -11.31
N PHE A 20 2.26 3.80 -10.49
CA PHE A 20 1.86 5.21 -10.52
C PHE A 20 3.05 6.14 -10.25
N TRP A 21 3.90 5.80 -9.28
CA TRP A 21 5.12 6.55 -9.01
C TRP A 21 6.07 6.57 -10.22
N LEU A 22 6.36 5.40 -10.80
CA LEU A 22 7.31 5.27 -11.92
C LEU A 22 6.82 5.94 -13.20
N GLU A 23 5.52 5.87 -13.48
CA GLU A 23 4.95 6.32 -14.77
C GLU A 23 4.49 7.78 -14.73
N VAL A 24 4.08 8.29 -13.56
CA VAL A 24 3.49 9.63 -13.44
C VAL A 24 4.42 10.57 -12.68
N LEU A 25 4.79 10.22 -11.45
CA LEU A 25 5.53 11.12 -10.56
C LEU A 25 7.03 11.22 -10.93
N TYR A 26 7.65 10.10 -11.28
CA TYR A 26 9.08 10.05 -11.57
C TYR A 26 9.48 10.89 -12.80
N PRO A 27 8.76 10.88 -13.94
CA PRO A 27 9.07 11.77 -15.06
C PRO A 27 8.93 13.26 -14.72
N MET A 28 7.98 13.59 -13.84
CA MET A 28 7.81 14.96 -13.35
C MET A 28 9.00 15.38 -12.47
N LEU A 29 9.46 14.49 -11.58
CA LEU A 29 10.65 14.71 -10.74
C LEU A 29 11.92 14.88 -11.58
N GLN A 30 12.09 14.08 -12.63
CA GLN A 30 13.22 14.21 -13.55
C GLN A 30 13.25 15.58 -14.24
N GLU A 31 12.09 16.09 -14.66
CA GLU A 31 11.99 17.40 -15.31
C GLU A 31 12.36 18.55 -14.35
N VAL A 32 11.89 18.48 -13.10
CA VAL A 32 12.25 19.44 -12.05
C VAL A 32 13.76 19.44 -11.82
N ARG A 33 14.37 18.25 -11.66
CA ARG A 33 15.82 18.10 -11.45
C ARG A 33 16.63 18.62 -12.65
N ARG A 34 16.14 18.42 -13.87
CA ARG A 34 16.81 18.83 -15.11
C ARG A 34 16.72 20.34 -15.34
N THR A 35 15.59 20.96 -15.01
CA THR A 35 15.30 22.36 -15.39
C THR A 35 15.39 23.35 -14.25
N GLY A 36 15.32 22.90 -13.00
CA GLY A 36 15.16 23.74 -11.82
C GLY A 36 13.79 24.43 -11.72
N LYS A 37 12.86 24.15 -12.65
CA LYS A 37 11.48 24.66 -12.59
C LYS A 37 10.67 23.88 -11.56
N PRO A 38 9.66 24.49 -10.92
CA PRO A 38 8.76 23.78 -10.01
C PRO A 38 7.98 22.68 -10.75
N PHE A 39 7.41 21.76 -9.97
CA PHE A 39 6.48 20.76 -10.49
C PHE A 39 5.32 21.43 -11.23
N ASP A 40 4.98 20.90 -12.40
CA ASP A 40 3.77 21.27 -13.11
C ASP A 40 2.64 20.32 -12.69
N PRO A 41 1.68 20.77 -11.85
CA PRO A 41 0.62 19.90 -11.33
C PRO A 41 -0.34 19.43 -12.41
N THR A 42 -0.44 20.11 -13.56
CA THR A 42 -1.32 19.68 -14.66
C THR A 42 -0.90 18.33 -15.23
N ARG A 43 0.38 17.97 -15.08
CA ARG A 43 0.92 16.68 -15.53
C ARG A 43 0.44 15.48 -14.72
N LEU A 44 -0.19 15.69 -13.56
CA LEU A 44 -0.81 14.61 -12.78
C LEU A 44 -2.14 14.15 -13.39
N GLU A 45 -2.85 15.03 -14.09
CA GLU A 45 -4.22 14.79 -14.57
C GLU A 45 -4.34 13.48 -15.37
N PRO A 46 -3.49 13.18 -16.37
CA PRO A 46 -3.61 11.93 -17.12
C PRO A 46 -3.46 10.68 -16.25
N GLY A 47 -2.62 10.74 -15.23
CA GLY A 47 -2.43 9.66 -14.26
C GLY A 47 -3.63 9.51 -13.33
N CYS A 48 -4.18 10.63 -12.85
CA CYS A 48 -5.36 10.66 -11.99
C CYS A 48 -6.62 10.15 -12.68
N LEU A 49 -6.81 10.47 -13.97
CA LEU A 49 -7.94 9.99 -14.75
C LEU A 49 -7.96 8.45 -14.89
N GLN A 50 -6.80 7.80 -14.77
CA GLN A 50 -6.67 6.35 -14.85
C GLN A 50 -6.80 5.64 -13.49
N PHE A 51 -7.16 6.35 -12.41
CA PHE A 51 -7.21 5.76 -11.07
C PHE A 51 -8.15 4.57 -10.98
N HIS A 52 -9.31 4.63 -11.63
CA HIS A 52 -10.27 3.53 -11.59
C HIS A 52 -9.71 2.22 -12.16
N GLU A 53 -8.81 2.29 -13.15
CA GLU A 53 -8.15 1.11 -13.74
C GLU A 53 -6.93 0.72 -12.90
N ARG A 54 -6.05 1.68 -12.63
CA ARG A 54 -4.76 1.49 -11.94
C ARG A 54 -4.91 0.96 -10.53
N PHE A 55 -5.96 1.41 -9.83
CA PHE A 55 -6.21 1.08 -8.42
C PHE A 55 -7.42 0.14 -8.26
N SER A 56 -7.81 -0.58 -9.32
CA SER A 56 -8.91 -1.55 -9.28
C SER A 56 -8.76 -2.63 -8.20
N ALA A 57 -7.52 -2.98 -7.84
CA ALA A 57 -7.21 -3.93 -6.76
C ALA A 57 -7.76 -3.50 -5.38
N TYR A 58 -8.04 -2.20 -5.17
CA TYR A 58 -8.68 -1.74 -3.93
C TYR A 58 -10.10 -2.28 -3.76
N HIS A 59 -10.77 -2.68 -4.84
CA HIS A 59 -12.09 -3.32 -4.72
C HIS A 59 -12.01 -4.57 -3.85
N ASP A 60 -11.09 -5.49 -4.19
CA ASP A 60 -10.94 -6.74 -3.44
C ASP A 60 -10.31 -6.51 -2.07
N TYR A 61 -9.39 -5.53 -1.96
CA TYR A 61 -8.77 -5.17 -0.68
C TYR A 61 -9.81 -4.67 0.34
N CYS A 62 -10.65 -3.73 -0.07
CA CYS A 62 -11.70 -3.16 0.78
C CYS A 62 -12.81 -4.18 1.05
N TRP A 63 -13.08 -5.08 0.10
CA TRP A 63 -14.05 -6.17 0.32
C TRP A 63 -13.62 -7.13 1.43
N GLU A 64 -12.31 -7.41 1.54
CA GLU A 64 -11.77 -8.34 2.55
C GLU A 64 -11.33 -7.66 3.86
N GLU A 65 -11.40 -6.33 3.97
CA GLU A 65 -10.88 -5.56 5.11
C GLU A 65 -11.42 -6.08 6.46
N GLU A 66 -12.74 -6.23 6.59
CA GLU A 66 -13.36 -6.68 7.84
C GLU A 66 -12.98 -8.12 8.20
N ASN A 67 -12.95 -9.02 7.21
CA ASN A 67 -12.58 -10.43 7.41
C ASN A 67 -11.14 -10.55 7.92
N ASN A 68 -10.22 -9.80 7.31
CA ASN A 68 -8.80 -9.79 7.64
C ASN A 68 -8.56 -9.21 9.05
N LEU A 69 -9.23 -8.12 9.40
CA LEU A 69 -9.16 -7.53 10.74
C LEU A 69 -9.70 -8.49 11.80
N GLU A 70 -10.85 -9.12 11.55
CA GLU A 70 -11.41 -10.09 12.48
C GLU A 70 -10.50 -11.31 12.65
N PHE A 71 -9.99 -11.86 11.55
CA PHE A 71 -9.05 -12.98 11.58
C PHE A 71 -7.81 -12.64 12.40
N THR A 72 -7.22 -11.46 12.16
CA THR A 72 -6.04 -10.96 12.90
C THR A 72 -6.33 -10.88 14.38
N ARG A 73 -7.45 -10.26 14.78
CA ARG A 73 -7.88 -10.16 16.19
C ARG A 73 -8.00 -11.55 16.84
N ARG A 74 -8.67 -12.49 16.18
CA ARG A 74 -8.83 -13.87 16.67
C ARG A 74 -7.46 -14.55 16.85
N GLN A 75 -6.51 -14.34 15.94
CA GLN A 75 -5.16 -14.90 16.09
C GLN A 75 -4.40 -14.28 17.26
N MET A 76 -4.51 -12.96 17.49
CA MET A 76 -3.90 -12.32 18.66
C MET A 76 -4.46 -12.86 19.98
N GLU A 77 -5.77 -13.13 20.05
CA GLU A 77 -6.41 -13.66 21.25
C GLU A 77 -6.12 -15.15 21.50
N SER A 78 -6.08 -15.97 20.44
CA SER A 78 -6.05 -17.43 20.55
C SER A 78 -4.68 -18.06 20.33
N ASN A 79 -3.72 -17.33 19.77
CA ASN A 79 -2.39 -17.84 19.43
C ASN A 79 -1.29 -17.04 20.15
N PRO A 80 -0.81 -17.52 21.32
CA PRO A 80 0.19 -16.80 22.12
C PRO A 80 1.51 -16.56 21.40
N LEU A 81 1.93 -17.46 20.51
CA LEU A 81 3.16 -17.29 19.72
C LEU A 81 3.00 -16.18 18.68
N PHE A 82 1.84 -16.11 18.02
CA PHE A 82 1.54 -15.04 17.09
C PHE A 82 1.46 -13.69 17.81
N ASN A 83 0.79 -13.63 18.97
CA ASN A 83 0.71 -12.43 19.78
C ASN A 83 2.10 -11.95 20.24
N ALA A 84 2.94 -12.83 20.78
CA ALA A 84 4.30 -12.49 21.18
C ALA A 84 5.15 -12.01 20.01
N PHE A 85 4.98 -12.60 18.82
CA PHE A 85 5.62 -12.14 17.60
C PHE A 85 5.17 -10.73 17.21
N VAL A 86 3.87 -10.45 17.21
CA VAL A 86 3.33 -9.11 16.88
C VAL A 86 3.88 -8.06 17.86
N GLN A 87 3.84 -8.32 19.16
CA GLN A 87 4.40 -7.42 20.17
C GLN A 87 5.88 -7.13 19.93
N TRP A 88 6.67 -8.18 19.62
CA TRP A 88 8.08 -7.99 19.30
C TRP A 88 8.29 -7.17 18.01
N VAL A 89 7.46 -7.36 16.99
CA VAL A 89 7.51 -6.57 15.74
C VAL A 89 7.19 -5.11 16.02
N GLU A 90 6.17 -4.81 16.83
CA GLU A 90 5.76 -3.45 17.20
C GLU A 90 6.85 -2.70 17.98
N ASP A 91 7.71 -3.42 18.72
CA ASP A 91 8.86 -2.84 19.43
C ASP A 91 10.08 -2.55 18.51
N GLN A 92 10.01 -2.85 17.21
CA GLN A 92 11.15 -2.62 16.30
C GLN A 92 11.23 -1.14 15.86
N PRO A 93 12.44 -0.58 15.67
CA PRO A 93 12.61 0.82 15.27
C PRO A 93 11.97 1.20 13.92
N GLN A 94 11.69 0.23 13.06
CA GLN A 94 11.01 0.46 11.77
C GLN A 94 9.49 0.62 11.91
N CYS A 95 8.94 0.27 13.08
CA CYS A 95 7.54 0.37 13.42
C CYS A 95 7.21 1.56 14.34
N GLU A 96 8.23 2.35 14.74
CA GLU A 96 8.08 3.65 15.43
C GLU A 96 7.84 4.83 14.48
#